data_AF-A0AAV5ZBR3-F1
#
_entry.id   AF-A0AAV5ZBR3-F1
#
_cell.length_a   1.000
_cell.length_b   1.000
_cell.length_c   1.000
_cell.angle_alpha   90.00
_cell.angle_beta   90.00
_cell.angle_gamma   90.00
#
_symmetry.space_group_name_H-M   'P 1'
#
loop_
_entity.id
_entity.type
_entity.pdbx_description
1 polymer ?
#
loop_
_entity_poly.entity_id
_entity_poly.type
_entity_poly.pdbx_seq_one_letter_code
_entity_poly.pdbx_strand_id
1 'polypeptide(L)'
;MARNAIIIAALALAAAGCSHATAGTGAVEPSASVREAAPGLAGHWQGTVWETGAHLVQGRTPLDLTIKDDGTWTGKIGKGEGSGTARLDRQGNLVLSGVAKTADSVPTAVRYALRGDGTRRWGEIVGDFSGRPEHGSVSLRKVD
;
A
#
# COMPACT_ATOMS: atom_id res chain seq x y z
N MET A 1 -16.85 38.35 50.57
CA MET A 1 -15.93 38.77 49.48
C MET A 1 -14.52 38.48 49.95
N ALA A 2 -13.88 37.43 49.45
CA ALA A 2 -12.50 37.08 49.77
C ALA A 2 -11.71 37.05 48.47
N ARG A 3 -10.87 38.07 48.27
CA ARG A 3 -9.88 38.18 47.20
C ARG A 3 -8.51 38.07 47.87
N ASN A 4 -7.96 36.86 47.94
CA ASN A 4 -6.57 36.66 48.34
C ASN A 4 -5.86 35.93 47.20
N ALA A 5 -5.25 36.71 46.31
CA ALA A 5 -4.25 36.23 45.37
C ALA A 5 -2.86 36.44 46.01
N ILE A 6 -2.12 35.35 46.21
CA ILE A 6 -0.70 35.31 46.60
C ILE A 6 -0.10 34.21 45.69
N ILE A 7 0.68 34.49 44.64
CA ILE A 7 2.05 35.07 44.52
C ILE A 7 3.16 34.02 44.80
N ILE A 8 3.94 33.72 43.74
CA ILE A 8 5.39 33.33 43.70
C ILE A 8 5.73 31.89 44.15
N ALA A 9 6.68 31.11 43.61
CA ALA A 9 7.88 31.33 42.79
C ALA A 9 8.23 30.08 41.94
N ALA A 10 9.10 30.32 40.96
CA ALA A 10 9.79 29.39 40.08
C ALA A 10 10.70 28.36 40.77
N LEU A 11 11.03 27.28 40.03
CA LEU A 11 12.39 26.76 40.02
C LEU A 11 12.75 26.21 38.63
N ALA A 12 13.88 26.69 38.11
CA ALA A 12 14.48 26.38 36.83
C ALA A 12 15.54 25.27 36.93
N LEU A 13 16.23 25.01 35.81
CA LEU A 13 17.46 24.21 35.59
C LEU A 13 17.15 22.76 35.15
N ALA A 14 17.73 22.20 34.08
CA ALA A 14 19.07 22.43 33.56
C ALA A 14 19.23 22.11 32.05
N ALA A 15 20.02 22.96 31.40
CA ALA A 15 21.13 22.68 30.50
C ALA A 15 21.04 21.53 29.47
N ALA A 16 21.05 21.95 28.20
CA ALA A 16 22.07 21.66 27.19
C ALA A 16 22.72 20.25 27.18
N GLY A 17 22.50 19.56 26.06
CA GLY A 17 23.28 18.40 25.64
C GLY A 17 23.17 18.17 24.14
N CYS A 18 23.64 19.12 23.33
CA CYS A 18 23.98 18.85 21.93
C CYS A 18 25.23 17.97 21.90
N SER A 19 25.05 16.66 21.87
CA SER A 19 26.14 15.72 21.64
C SER A 19 26.23 15.42 20.14
N HIS A 20 27.05 16.19 19.43
CA HIS A 20 27.74 15.67 18.25
C HIS A 20 28.72 14.61 18.74
N ALA A 21 28.50 13.34 18.37
CA ALA A 21 29.52 12.31 18.50
C ALA A 21 29.39 11.30 17.34
N THR A 22 30.36 11.45 16.43
CA THR A 22 31.07 10.38 15.70
C THR A 22 30.30 9.45 14.78
N ALA A 23 30.60 9.60 13.49
CA ALA A 23 30.48 8.59 12.46
C ALA A 23 31.09 7.26 12.94
N GLY A 24 30.23 6.33 13.30
CA GLY A 24 30.52 4.92 13.41
C GLY A 24 29.78 4.22 12.28
N THR A 25 30.52 3.50 11.45
CA THR A 25 30.01 2.53 10.47
C THR A 25 29.13 1.49 11.17
N GLY A 26 27.84 1.79 11.27
CA GLY A 26 26.79 0.85 11.60
C GLY A 26 25.94 0.70 10.36
N ALA A 27 25.94 -0.48 9.77
CA ALA A 27 25.05 -0.84 8.67
C ALA A 27 23.64 -0.33 8.99
N VAL A 28 23.13 0.58 8.15
CA VAL A 28 21.69 0.78 8.06
C VAL A 28 21.18 -0.50 7.42
N GLU A 29 20.97 -1.53 8.24
CA GLU A 29 19.99 -2.55 7.87
C GLU A 29 18.69 -1.78 7.66
N PRO A 30 18.10 -1.81 6.45
CA PRO A 30 16.72 -1.42 6.33
C PRO A 30 15.98 -2.40 7.25
N SER A 31 15.45 -1.89 8.36
CA SER A 31 14.34 -2.55 9.03
C SER A 31 13.13 -2.43 8.09
N ALA A 32 13.18 -3.19 7.00
CA ALA A 32 12.00 -3.75 6.39
C ALA A 32 11.37 -4.61 7.47
N SER A 33 10.64 -3.94 8.37
CA SER A 33 9.65 -4.57 9.20
C SER A 33 8.63 -5.14 8.23
N VAL A 34 8.90 -6.36 7.76
CA VAL A 34 7.92 -7.25 7.17
C VAL A 34 6.94 -7.50 8.31
N ARG A 35 5.96 -6.60 8.43
CA ARG A 35 4.77 -6.87 9.23
C ARG A 35 4.19 -8.15 8.68
N GLU A 36 4.01 -9.11 9.57
CA GLU A 36 3.60 -10.50 9.34
C GLU A 36 2.93 -10.68 7.99
N ALA A 37 3.56 -11.51 7.16
CA ALA A 37 2.88 -12.27 6.12
C ALA A 37 1.47 -12.63 6.60
N ALA A 38 0.44 -12.05 6.00
CA ALA A 38 -0.92 -12.36 6.41
C ALA A 38 -1.20 -13.82 6.04
N PRO A 39 -1.41 -14.72 7.03
CA PRO A 39 -1.64 -16.12 6.75
C PRO A 39 -2.82 -16.27 5.78
N GLY A 40 -2.63 -17.01 4.69
CA GLY A 40 -3.67 -17.31 3.70
C GLY A 40 -3.72 -16.42 2.45
N LEU A 41 -2.92 -15.35 2.35
CA LEU A 41 -2.84 -14.55 1.11
C LEU A 41 -1.95 -15.16 0.04
N ALA A 42 -0.88 -15.85 0.43
CA ALA A 42 0.08 -16.42 -0.49
C ALA A 42 -0.58 -17.38 -1.49
N GLY A 43 -0.15 -17.33 -2.73
CA GLY A 43 -0.69 -18.12 -3.84
C GLY A 43 -0.95 -17.29 -5.08
N HIS A 44 -1.59 -17.94 -6.04
CA HIS A 44 -1.96 -17.33 -7.32
C HIS A 44 -3.37 -16.75 -7.26
N TRP A 45 -3.54 -15.60 -7.86
CA TRP A 45 -4.78 -14.84 -7.88
C TRP A 45 -5.06 -14.37 -9.31
N GLN A 46 -6.28 -14.59 -9.75
CA GLN A 46 -6.73 -14.18 -11.08
C GLN A 46 -7.97 -13.32 -10.97
N GLY A 47 -8.12 -12.40 -11.90
CA GLY A 47 -9.29 -11.56 -11.92
C GLY A 47 -9.28 -10.57 -13.04
N THR A 48 -9.84 -9.40 -12.77
CA THR A 48 -10.14 -8.44 -13.81
C THR A 48 -10.16 -7.02 -13.25
N VAL A 49 -9.56 -6.11 -14.01
CA VAL A 49 -9.75 -4.66 -13.88
C VAL A 49 -10.76 -4.20 -14.92
N TRP A 50 -11.73 -3.41 -14.48
CA TRP A 50 -12.76 -2.79 -15.32
C TRP A 50 -12.62 -1.27 -15.23
N GLU A 51 -12.39 -0.60 -16.36
CA GLU A 51 -12.52 0.86 -16.45
C GLU A 51 -13.99 1.23 -16.52
N THR A 52 -14.44 2.24 -15.76
CA THR A 52 -15.79 2.79 -15.88
C THR A 52 -15.81 3.99 -16.82
N GLY A 53 -16.02 3.73 -18.11
CA GLY A 53 -16.34 4.77 -19.09
C GLY A 53 -17.83 5.12 -19.09
N ALA A 54 -18.16 6.36 -19.45
CA ALA A 54 -19.56 6.83 -19.50
C ALA A 54 -20.40 6.08 -20.57
N HIS A 55 -21.47 5.46 -20.10
CA HIS A 55 -22.70 5.00 -20.78
C HIS A 55 -22.68 3.89 -21.84
N LEU A 56 -21.55 3.47 -22.45
CA LEU A 56 -21.60 2.50 -23.57
C LEU A 56 -20.49 1.42 -23.66
N VAL A 57 -19.79 1.05 -22.55
CA VAL A 57 -18.69 0.03 -22.40
C VAL A 57 -17.29 0.67 -22.47
N GLN A 58 -16.46 0.80 -21.42
CA GLN A 58 -15.87 -0.11 -20.39
C GLN A 58 -14.83 -1.11 -20.92
N GLY A 59 -13.55 -0.84 -20.67
CA GLY A 59 -12.44 -1.77 -20.93
C GLY A 59 -12.34 -2.83 -19.84
N ARG A 60 -12.20 -4.11 -20.24
CA ARG A 60 -11.93 -5.24 -19.35
C ARG A 60 -10.52 -5.75 -19.59
N THR A 61 -9.68 -5.73 -18.57
CA THR A 61 -8.32 -6.26 -18.67
C THR A 61 -8.09 -7.37 -17.65
N PRO A 62 -7.68 -8.58 -18.08
CA PRO A 62 -7.30 -9.64 -17.16
C PRO A 62 -6.19 -9.18 -16.22
N LEU A 63 -6.34 -9.52 -14.95
CA LEU A 63 -5.33 -9.32 -13.91
C LEU A 63 -4.90 -10.69 -13.41
N ASP A 64 -3.60 -10.91 -13.40
CA ASP A 64 -2.95 -12.12 -12.89
C ASP A 64 -1.91 -11.69 -11.84
N LEU A 65 -1.92 -12.31 -10.67
CA LEU A 65 -1.15 -11.86 -9.51
C LEU A 65 -0.64 -13.08 -8.73
N THR A 66 0.64 -13.08 -8.38
CA THR A 66 1.22 -14.03 -7.44
C THR A 66 1.64 -13.28 -6.18
N ILE A 67 1.15 -13.73 -5.03
CA ILE A 67 1.57 -13.26 -3.71
C ILE A 67 2.42 -14.35 -3.07
N LYS A 68 3.62 -14.02 -2.62
CA LYS A 68 4.52 -14.95 -1.92
C LYS A 68 4.23 -14.95 -0.42
N ASP A 69 4.74 -15.96 0.27
CA ASP A 69 4.63 -16.08 1.73
C ASP A 69 5.29 -14.91 2.47
N ASP A 70 6.28 -14.24 1.90
CA ASP A 70 6.90 -13.04 2.50
C ASP A 70 6.07 -11.75 2.31
N GLY A 71 4.90 -11.85 1.67
CA GLY A 71 4.04 -10.72 1.35
C GLY A 71 4.49 -9.90 0.14
N THR A 72 5.53 -10.31 -0.60
CA THR A 72 5.84 -9.69 -1.89
C THR A 72 4.87 -10.19 -2.96
N TRP A 73 4.57 -9.33 -3.94
CA TRP A 73 3.74 -9.71 -5.08
C TRP A 73 4.35 -9.31 -6.41
N THR A 74 3.99 -10.08 -7.44
CA THR A 74 4.23 -9.75 -8.85
C THR A 74 2.93 -9.97 -9.62
N GLY A 75 2.61 -9.12 -10.59
CA GLY A 75 1.38 -9.27 -11.35
C GLY A 75 1.46 -8.68 -12.75
N LYS A 76 0.46 -9.04 -13.55
CA LYS A 76 0.27 -8.58 -14.93
C LYS A 76 -1.15 -8.10 -15.14
N ILE A 77 -1.30 -6.96 -15.81
CA ILE A 77 -2.58 -6.40 -16.25
C ILE A 77 -2.44 -6.07 -17.73
N GLY A 78 -2.99 -6.92 -18.60
CA GLY A 78 -2.81 -6.79 -20.04
C GLY A 78 -1.32 -6.84 -20.42
N LYS A 79 -0.79 -5.76 -21.01
CA LYS A 79 0.65 -5.62 -21.35
C LYS A 79 1.51 -5.06 -20.20
N GLY A 80 0.87 -4.60 -19.13
CA GLY A 80 1.57 -4.06 -17.97
C GLY A 80 2.00 -5.16 -17.01
N GLU A 81 3.13 -4.93 -16.35
CA GLU A 81 3.64 -5.72 -15.24
C GLU A 81 3.83 -4.85 -14.00
N GLY A 82 3.75 -5.45 -12.83
CA GLY A 82 3.98 -4.75 -11.57
C GLY A 82 4.47 -5.65 -10.47
N SER A 83 5.01 -5.03 -9.43
CA SER A 83 5.47 -5.72 -8.23
C SER A 83 5.42 -4.81 -7.01
N GLY A 84 5.40 -5.42 -5.83
CA GLY A 84 5.43 -4.70 -4.57
C GLY A 84 5.13 -5.55 -3.36
N THR A 85 4.42 -4.99 -2.39
CA THR A 85 4.03 -5.63 -1.13
C THR A 85 2.51 -5.74 -0.97
N ALA A 86 2.09 -6.84 -0.40
CA ALA A 86 0.73 -7.23 -0.10
C ALA A 86 0.59 -7.39 1.41
N ARG A 87 -0.43 -6.78 2.00
CA ARG A 87 -0.70 -6.88 3.44
C ARG A 87 -2.18 -6.77 3.72
N LEU A 88 -2.61 -7.26 4.87
CA LEU A 88 -3.94 -6.90 5.39
C LEU A 88 -3.86 -5.58 6.17
N ASP A 89 -4.85 -4.72 6.00
CA ASP A 89 -5.04 -3.59 6.92
C ASP A 89 -5.78 -4.04 8.20
N ARG A 90 -6.03 -3.10 9.12
CA ARG A 90 -6.69 -3.39 10.41
C ARG A 90 -8.13 -3.87 10.25
N GLN A 91 -8.72 -3.65 9.08
CA GLN A 91 -10.08 -4.04 8.72
C GLN A 91 -10.11 -5.35 7.93
N GLY A 92 -8.94 -5.98 7.73
CA GLY A 92 -8.82 -7.22 6.97
C GLY A 92 -8.90 -7.03 5.45
N ASN A 93 -8.79 -5.79 4.93
CA ASN A 93 -8.70 -5.56 3.49
C ASN A 93 -7.30 -5.86 2.98
N LEU A 94 -7.22 -6.48 1.81
CA LEU A 94 -5.97 -6.67 1.09
C LEU A 94 -5.50 -5.33 0.53
N VAL A 95 -4.36 -4.84 1.02
CA VAL A 95 -3.67 -3.67 0.49
C VAL A 95 -2.50 -4.14 -0.37
N LEU A 96 -2.59 -3.90 -1.67
CA LEU A 96 -1.47 -4.04 -2.62
C LEU A 96 -0.83 -2.66 -2.77
N SER A 97 0.48 -2.56 -2.59
CA SER A 97 1.26 -1.34 -2.83
C SER A 97 2.50 -1.71 -3.63
N GLY A 98 2.89 -0.89 -4.60
CA GLY A 98 4.01 -1.22 -5.45
C GLY A 98 4.20 -0.27 -6.62
N VAL A 99 4.81 -0.78 -7.68
CA VAL A 99 5.06 -0.05 -8.92
C VAL A 99 4.61 -0.91 -10.09
N ALA A 100 3.99 -0.30 -11.10
CA ALA A 100 3.61 -0.93 -12.36
C ALA A 100 4.17 -0.17 -13.56
N LYS A 101 4.42 -0.88 -14.65
CA LYS A 101 4.93 -0.31 -15.91
C LYS A 101 4.49 -1.14 -17.11
N THR A 102 4.56 -0.53 -18.28
CA THR A 102 4.60 -1.20 -19.59
C THR A 102 6.01 -1.02 -20.17
N ALA A 103 6.31 -1.64 -21.32
CA ALA A 103 7.62 -1.53 -21.96
C ALA A 103 8.04 -0.06 -22.23
N ASP A 104 7.07 0.79 -22.56
CA ASP A 104 7.31 2.16 -23.03
C ASP A 104 6.89 3.24 -22.02
N SER A 105 6.47 2.85 -20.80
CA SER A 105 5.95 3.80 -19.80
C SER A 105 6.92 4.02 -18.64
N VAL A 106 6.83 5.20 -18.04
CA VAL A 106 7.47 5.47 -16.74
C VAL A 106 6.85 4.57 -15.66
N PRO A 107 7.67 3.96 -14.78
CA PRO A 107 7.16 3.20 -13.64
C PRO A 107 6.27 4.07 -12.75
N THR A 108 5.04 3.61 -12.49
CA THR A 108 4.02 4.36 -11.77
C THR A 108 3.63 3.65 -10.48
N ALA A 109 3.51 4.41 -9.39
CA ALA A 109 3.10 3.86 -8.11
C ALA A 109 1.66 3.33 -8.18
N VAL A 110 1.43 2.14 -7.63
CA VAL A 110 0.10 1.53 -7.52
C VAL A 110 -0.26 1.29 -6.07
N ARG A 111 -1.53 1.51 -5.74
CA ARG A 111 -2.10 1.20 -4.44
C ARG A 111 -3.56 0.75 -4.59
N TYR A 112 -3.84 -0.51 -4.25
CA TYR A 112 -5.19 -1.05 -4.23
C TYR A 112 -5.56 -1.48 -2.81
N ALA A 113 -6.79 -1.18 -2.38
CA ALA A 113 -7.36 -1.63 -1.12
C ALA A 113 -8.62 -2.44 -1.42
N LEU A 114 -8.52 -3.76 -1.28
CA LEU A 114 -9.50 -4.73 -1.74
C LEU A 114 -10.16 -5.42 -0.55
N ARG A 115 -11.48 -5.28 -0.45
CA ARG A 115 -12.33 -5.94 0.55
C ARG A 115 -12.54 -7.40 0.17
N GLY A 116 -13.03 -8.21 1.09
CA GLY A 116 -13.39 -9.61 0.84
C GLY A 116 -12.76 -10.57 1.82
N ASP A 117 -12.50 -11.80 1.38
CA ASP A 117 -12.07 -12.94 2.20
C ASP A 117 -10.79 -13.61 1.67
N GLY A 118 -10.40 -14.75 2.27
CA GLY A 118 -9.18 -15.48 1.88
C GLY A 118 -9.17 -16.02 0.44
N THR A 119 -10.30 -16.01 -0.27
CA THR A 119 -10.48 -16.60 -1.60
C THR A 119 -10.98 -15.59 -2.64
N ARG A 120 -11.64 -14.49 -2.23
CA ARG A 120 -12.23 -13.48 -3.12
C ARG A 120 -11.95 -12.08 -2.60
N ARG A 121 -11.45 -11.19 -3.47
CA ARG A 121 -11.13 -9.79 -3.14
C ARG A 121 -11.66 -8.84 -4.21
N TRP A 122 -12.16 -7.67 -3.84
CA TRP A 122 -12.64 -6.66 -4.78
C TRP A 122 -12.60 -5.23 -4.22
N GLY A 123 -12.62 -4.23 -5.09
CA GLY A 123 -12.65 -2.83 -4.69
C GLY A 123 -12.66 -1.86 -5.87
N GLU A 124 -12.88 -0.58 -5.57
CA GLU A 124 -12.76 0.52 -6.52
C GLU A 124 -11.31 1.05 -6.54
N ILE A 125 -10.88 1.51 -7.71
CA ILE A 125 -9.56 2.08 -7.96
C ILE A 125 -9.70 3.36 -8.77
N VAL A 126 -8.65 4.17 -8.73
CA VAL A 126 -8.40 5.21 -9.73
C VAL A 126 -7.10 4.84 -10.42
N GLY A 127 -7.13 4.77 -11.74
CA GLY A 127 -5.97 4.41 -12.57
C GLY A 127 -5.85 5.34 -13.77
N ASP A 128 -4.70 5.37 -14.41
CA ASP A 128 -4.58 5.99 -15.72
C ASP A 128 -5.10 5.00 -16.78
N PHE A 129 -6.17 5.38 -17.45
CA PHE A 129 -6.73 4.65 -18.58
C PHE A 129 -6.67 5.56 -19.80
N SER A 130 -5.83 5.20 -20.78
CA SER A 130 -5.66 5.97 -22.02
C SER A 130 -5.18 7.43 -21.84
N GLY A 131 -4.32 7.69 -20.84
CA GLY A 131 -3.71 9.00 -20.58
C GLY A 131 -4.54 9.91 -19.69
N ARG A 132 -5.56 9.39 -19.01
CA ARG A 132 -6.42 10.14 -18.09
C ARG A 132 -6.73 9.33 -16.82
N PRO A 133 -6.75 9.97 -15.63
CA PRO A 133 -7.22 9.31 -14.42
C PRO A 133 -8.70 8.99 -14.52
N GLU A 134 -9.07 7.72 -14.40
CA GLU A 134 -10.46 7.26 -14.42
C GLU A 134 -10.74 6.29 -13.27
N HIS A 135 -12.02 6.21 -12.90
CA HIS A 135 -12.51 5.25 -11.93
C HIS A 135 -12.63 3.86 -12.57
N GLY A 136 -12.26 2.84 -11.80
CA GLY A 136 -12.41 1.45 -12.19
C GLY A 136 -12.68 0.54 -11.02
N SER A 137 -13.10 -0.69 -11.29
CA SER A 137 -13.24 -1.72 -10.28
C SER A 137 -12.28 -2.87 -10.53
N VAL A 138 -11.83 -3.51 -9.46
CA VAL A 138 -10.96 -4.68 -9.47
C VAL A 138 -11.66 -5.81 -8.75
N SER A 139 -11.55 -7.01 -9.30
CA SER A 139 -11.93 -8.26 -8.64
C SER A 139 -10.82 -9.27 -8.81
N LEU A 140 -10.63 -10.12 -7.79
CA LEU A 140 -9.63 -11.17 -7.72
C LEU A 140 -10.25 -12.40 -7.04
N ARG A 141 -9.89 -13.58 -7.54
CA ARG A 141 -10.14 -14.87 -6.90
C ARG A 141 -8.82 -15.61 -6.77
N LYS A 142 -8.63 -16.31 -5.66
CA LYS A 142 -7.51 -17.23 -5.50
C LYS A 142 -7.71 -18.43 -6.43
N VAL A 143 -6.63 -18.94 -7.00
CA VAL A 143 -6.61 -20.11 -7.87
C VAL A 143 -5.65 -21.12 -7.25
N ASP A 144 -6.09 -22.38 -7.18
CA ASP A 144 -5.34 -23.50 -6.64
C ASP A 144 -4.26 -24.01 -7.61
#